data_AF-A0A1W0WXK8-F1
#
_entry.id   AF-A0A1W0WXK8-F1
#
_cell.length_a   1.000
_cell.length_b   1.000
_cell.length_c   1.000
_cell.angle_alpha   90.00
_cell.angle_beta   90.00
_cell.angle_gamma   90.00
#
_symmetry.space_group_name_H-M   'P 1'
#
loop_
_entity.id
_entity.type
_entity.pdbx_description
1 polymer ?
#
loop_
_entity_poly.entity_id
_entity_poly.type
_entity_poly.pdbx_seq_one_letter_code
_entity_poly.pdbx_strand_id
1 'polypeptide(L)'
;MADQVAVLQTGTLTLLGFLQKRRRPLSTLAEACGAWVRTTVAVAIVVGSMVCFGIDSAQAVKSMTDKTNYSFLVKVFIYSPYCLLDLRPVYVLVLLLYNRRKFEKLTTAANDFTPDLAFLAAPHSQASSWKFRMKFRTKSKLWFLLSGTLVLLWYSFFQGVNYTWWLQEYLKHRGNDTADTFWMANQLEPLPPFLPAWQNIILCCVCSIFPLILSQQVIGIFVLNADFLKEGLRDLNRDIREQIESFGPRRDAVHLKQALNLESQIRLWTRLVESSRAFCSELNDFFGTIVFGVYGVDFLVLVGFGTNLIYMPFEGLETSLFYVYAALMIVAFMTLFLIPLPLAYEESTYVSSNIQKLIDRICHSLTDGDQKGKKLLDRLTILEHSSRTYPCLFQSVGLMSFTRAFLTGTCTLALSLLILAKEFLSDKLTPEALLTLSINATGA
;
A
#
# COMPACT_ATOMS: atom_id res chain seq x y z
N MET A 1 -7.98 -14.41 -11.49
CA MET A 1 -6.68 -13.93 -11.97
C MET A 1 -6.17 -12.69 -11.22
N ALA A 2 -6.95 -12.05 -10.33
CA ALA A 2 -6.36 -11.25 -9.24
C ALA A 2 -5.29 -12.08 -8.48
N ASP A 3 -5.58 -13.36 -8.25
CA ASP A 3 -4.63 -14.38 -7.76
C ASP A 3 -3.45 -14.67 -8.70
N GLN A 4 -3.45 -14.16 -9.93
CA GLN A 4 -2.34 -14.29 -10.89
C GLN A 4 -1.50 -13.01 -11.00
N VAL A 5 -2.07 -11.85 -10.70
CA VAL A 5 -1.37 -10.57 -10.63
C VAL A 5 -0.56 -10.47 -9.34
N ALA A 6 -1.16 -10.86 -8.21
CA ALA A 6 -0.55 -10.86 -6.88
C ALA A 6 -0.48 -12.27 -6.29
N VAL A 7 0.07 -13.24 -7.05
CA VAL A 7 0.06 -14.69 -6.72
C VAL A 7 0.58 -14.97 -5.32
N LEU A 8 1.71 -14.36 -4.96
CA LEU A 8 2.38 -14.69 -3.71
C LEU A 8 1.58 -14.13 -2.52
N GLN A 9 1.07 -12.89 -2.65
CA GLN A 9 0.27 -12.24 -1.63
C GLN A 9 -1.07 -12.96 -1.42
N THR A 10 -1.84 -13.14 -2.49
CA THR A 10 -3.14 -13.81 -2.46
C THR A 10 -3.02 -15.26 -2.03
N GLY A 11 -1.98 -15.97 -2.48
CA GLY A 11 -1.67 -17.34 -2.08
C GLY A 11 -1.38 -17.45 -0.57
N THR A 12 -0.55 -16.56 -0.04
CA THR A 12 -0.22 -16.52 1.40
C THR A 12 -1.48 -16.23 2.23
N LEU A 13 -2.26 -15.22 1.86
CA LEU A 13 -3.49 -14.87 2.56
C LEU A 13 -4.57 -15.96 2.45
N THR A 14 -4.63 -16.70 1.34
CA THR A 14 -5.54 -17.83 1.16
C THR A 14 -5.12 -19.05 1.97
N LEU A 15 -3.81 -19.28 2.09
CA LEU A 15 -3.24 -20.35 2.92
C LEU A 15 -3.56 -20.11 4.39
N LEU A 16 -3.41 -18.86 4.84
CA LEU A 16 -3.68 -18.45 6.22
C LEU A 16 -5.16 -18.23 6.54
N GLY A 17 -6.05 -18.31 5.55
CA GLY A 17 -7.50 -18.23 5.74
C GLY A 17 -8.13 -16.83 5.70
N PHE A 18 -7.34 -15.80 5.38
CA PHE A 18 -7.84 -14.44 5.20
C PHE A 18 -8.64 -14.26 3.91
N LEU A 19 -8.24 -14.97 2.85
CA LEU A 19 -8.94 -14.99 1.57
C LEU A 19 -9.59 -16.36 1.32
N GLN A 20 -10.78 -16.32 0.71
CA GLN A 20 -11.50 -17.54 0.37
C GLN A 20 -11.05 -18.05 -0.99
N LYS A 21 -10.55 -19.29 -1.04
CA LYS A 21 -10.29 -19.98 -2.31
C LYS A 21 -11.64 -20.15 -3.03
N ARG A 22 -11.68 -19.83 -4.33
CA ARG A 22 -12.88 -19.95 -5.18
C ARG A 22 -13.56 -21.29 -4.91
N ARG A 23 -14.83 -21.25 -4.47
CA ARG A 23 -15.62 -22.45 -4.12
C ARG A 23 -15.69 -23.36 -5.34
N ARG A 24 -14.98 -24.49 -5.29
CA ARG A 24 -15.44 -25.68 -6.01
C ARG A 24 -16.72 -26.14 -5.29
N PRO A 25 -17.69 -26.72 -5.99
CA PRO A 25 -18.90 -27.23 -5.35
C PRO A 25 -18.48 -28.18 -4.22
N LEU A 26 -18.74 -27.76 -2.98
CA LEU A 26 -18.34 -28.49 -1.77
C LEU A 26 -19.04 -29.85 -1.77
N SER A 27 -18.34 -30.89 -2.18
CA SER A 27 -18.84 -32.27 -2.08
C SER A 27 -18.12 -33.08 -1.01
N THR A 28 -17.13 -32.52 -0.30
CA THR A 28 -16.35 -33.28 0.68
C THR A 28 -16.21 -32.57 2.03
N LEU A 29 -16.44 -33.32 3.12
CA LEU A 29 -16.26 -32.92 4.51
C LEU A 29 -14.83 -32.40 4.79
N ALA A 30 -13.84 -32.89 4.02
CA ALA A 30 -12.45 -32.44 4.08
C ALA A 30 -12.27 -30.96 3.71
N GLU A 31 -12.99 -30.46 2.70
CA GLU A 31 -12.90 -29.04 2.31
C GLU A 31 -13.52 -28.11 3.35
N ALA A 32 -14.64 -28.53 3.97
CA ALA A 32 -15.27 -27.80 5.07
C ALA A 32 -14.34 -27.73 6.29
N CYS A 33 -13.74 -28.87 6.68
CA CYS A 33 -12.76 -28.92 7.76
C CYS A 33 -11.54 -28.02 7.47
N GLY A 34 -10.98 -28.09 6.26
CA GLY A 34 -9.85 -27.25 5.87
C GLY A 34 -10.18 -25.75 5.80
N ALA A 35 -11.43 -25.36 5.50
CA ALA A 35 -11.86 -23.97 5.58
C ALA A 35 -12.02 -23.49 7.04
N TRP A 36 -12.50 -24.37 7.93
CA TRP A 36 -12.62 -24.08 9.36
C TRP A 36 -11.24 -23.88 9.99
N VAL A 37 -10.31 -24.81 9.80
CA VAL A 37 -8.93 -24.72 10.32
C VAL A 37 -8.25 -23.42 9.87
N ARG A 38 -8.35 -23.07 8.59
CA ARG A 38 -7.78 -21.82 8.07
C ARG A 38 -8.42 -20.57 8.67
N THR A 39 -9.75 -20.58 8.87
CA THR A 39 -10.43 -19.47 9.53
C THR A 39 -9.98 -19.33 10.98
N THR A 40 -9.82 -20.45 11.70
CA THR A 40 -9.30 -20.46 13.08
C THR A 40 -7.88 -19.89 13.13
N VAL A 41 -7.00 -20.25 12.19
CA VAL A 41 -5.65 -19.68 12.09
C VAL A 41 -5.70 -18.17 11.85
N ALA A 42 -6.51 -17.70 10.91
CA ALA A 42 -6.66 -16.26 10.65
C ALA A 42 -7.14 -15.49 11.88
N VAL A 43 -8.13 -16.02 12.60
CA VAL A 43 -8.67 -15.42 13.83
C VAL A 43 -7.61 -15.43 14.93
N ALA A 44 -6.87 -16.54 15.10
CA ALA A 44 -5.80 -16.63 16.09
C ALA A 44 -4.70 -15.59 15.84
N ILE A 45 -4.31 -15.38 14.59
CA ILE A 45 -3.34 -14.34 14.21
C ILE A 45 -3.87 -12.95 14.60
N VAL A 46 -5.12 -12.63 14.26
CA VAL A 46 -5.73 -11.33 14.59
C VAL A 46 -5.83 -11.12 16.10
N VAL A 47 -6.29 -12.12 16.84
CA VAL A 47 -6.40 -12.06 18.30
C VAL A 47 -5.01 -11.90 18.94
N GLY A 48 -4.00 -12.61 18.44
CA GLY A 48 -2.61 -12.42 18.85
C GLY A 48 -2.15 -10.97 18.64
N SER A 49 -2.39 -10.39 17.45
CA SER A 49 -2.07 -8.98 17.19
C SER A 49 -2.83 -8.01 18.10
N MET A 50 -4.08 -8.31 18.44
CA MET A 50 -4.84 -7.50 19.41
C MET A 50 -4.22 -7.55 20.81
N VAL A 51 -3.67 -8.70 21.22
CA VAL A 51 -2.95 -8.84 22.49
C VAL A 51 -1.67 -8.00 22.48
N CYS A 52 -0.85 -8.08 21.41
CA CYS A 52 0.33 -7.22 21.25
C CYS A 52 -0.03 -5.73 21.30
N PHE A 53 -1.03 -5.32 20.51
CA PHE A 53 -1.54 -3.95 20.53
C PHE A 53 -1.98 -3.51 21.94
N GLY A 54 -2.65 -4.39 22.70
CA GLY A 54 -3.07 -4.09 24.06
C GLY A 54 -1.90 -3.92 25.03
N ILE A 55 -0.87 -4.76 24.92
CA ILE A 55 0.36 -4.67 25.70
C ILE A 55 1.09 -3.35 25.39
N ASP A 56 1.33 -3.07 24.11
CA ASP A 56 2.05 -1.87 23.66
C ASP A 56 1.28 -0.59 24.02
N SER A 57 -0.05 -0.63 23.94
CA SER A 57 -0.91 0.48 24.40
C SER A 57 -0.82 0.70 25.91
N ALA A 58 -0.82 -0.37 26.71
CA ALA A 58 -0.67 -0.25 28.16
C ALA A 58 0.71 0.29 28.55
N GLN A 59 1.77 -0.18 27.87
CA GLN A 59 3.13 0.33 28.06
C GLN A 59 3.22 1.82 27.68
N ALA A 60 2.69 2.21 26.53
CA ALA A 60 2.65 3.61 26.12
C ALA A 60 1.91 4.49 27.14
N VAL A 61 0.74 4.05 27.63
CA VAL A 61 -0.01 4.79 28.66
C VAL A 61 0.79 4.95 29.93
N LYS A 62 1.45 3.88 30.41
CA LYS A 62 2.34 3.93 31.58
C LYS A 62 3.45 4.95 31.37
N SER A 63 4.17 4.88 30.25
CA SER A 63 5.25 5.81 29.95
C SER A 63 4.78 7.26 29.77
N MET A 64 3.54 7.48 29.33
CA MET A 64 2.92 8.81 29.29
C MET A 64 2.61 9.35 30.69
N THR A 65 2.20 8.47 31.62
CA THR A 65 1.89 8.83 33.02
C THR A 65 3.13 9.08 33.87
N ASP A 66 4.28 8.51 33.49
CA ASP A 66 5.55 8.79 34.16
C ASP A 66 5.90 10.29 34.08
N LYS A 67 6.46 10.81 35.18
CA LYS A 67 6.79 12.24 35.34
C LYS A 67 7.95 12.65 34.43
N THR A 68 7.65 12.87 33.16
CA THR A 68 8.55 13.50 32.19
C THR A 68 8.14 14.95 31.93
N ASN A 69 9.12 15.82 31.65
CA ASN A 69 8.96 17.26 31.45
C ASN A 69 8.27 17.64 30.12
N TYR A 70 7.91 16.66 29.29
CA TYR A 70 7.26 16.91 28.00
C TYR A 70 5.76 17.18 28.16
N SER A 71 5.23 18.06 27.30
CA SER A 71 3.78 18.24 27.19
C SER A 71 3.09 16.92 26.81
N PHE A 72 1.84 16.73 27.26
CA PHE A 72 1.07 15.51 27.00
C PHE A 72 1.02 15.15 25.50
N LEU A 73 0.81 16.15 24.63
CA LEU A 73 0.75 15.96 23.19
C LEU A 73 2.06 15.38 22.62
N VAL A 74 3.22 15.86 23.10
CA VAL A 74 4.52 15.34 22.68
C VAL A 74 4.69 13.90 23.13
N LYS A 75 4.28 13.56 24.36
CA LYS A 75 4.32 12.17 24.83
C LYS A 75 3.45 11.26 23.95
N VAL A 76 2.23 11.69 23.61
CA VAL A 76 1.35 10.95 22.70
C VAL A 76 2.05 10.66 21.36
N PHE A 77 2.67 11.66 20.75
CA PHE A 77 3.38 11.45 19.49
C PHE A 77 4.62 10.57 19.64
N ILE A 78 5.42 10.74 20.70
CA ILE A 78 6.60 9.90 20.97
C ILE A 78 6.22 8.41 21.07
N TYR A 79 5.14 8.09 21.78
CA TYR A 79 4.74 6.71 22.01
C TYR A 79 3.78 6.15 20.95
N SER A 80 3.18 7.00 20.11
CA SER A 80 2.23 6.56 19.08
C SER A 80 2.76 5.51 18.10
N PRO A 81 4.03 5.52 17.63
CA PRO A 81 4.50 4.52 16.67
C PRO A 81 4.39 3.09 17.19
N TYR A 82 4.68 2.88 18.48
CA TYR A 82 4.65 1.56 19.11
C TYR A 82 3.25 0.96 19.06
N CYS A 83 2.23 1.71 19.49
CA CYS A 83 0.85 1.23 19.45
C CYS A 83 0.28 1.15 18.03
N LEU A 84 0.60 2.15 17.19
CA LEU A 84 -0.02 2.27 15.87
C LEU A 84 0.52 1.27 14.85
N LEU A 85 1.78 0.86 14.97
CA LEU A 85 2.35 -0.21 14.14
C LEU A 85 1.67 -1.55 14.41
N ASP A 86 1.24 -1.81 15.64
CA ASP A 86 0.47 -3.00 16.02
C ASP A 86 -1.03 -2.88 15.72
N LEU A 87 -1.60 -1.66 15.80
CA LEU A 87 -2.98 -1.40 15.40
C LEU A 87 -3.19 -1.65 13.91
N ARG A 88 -2.20 -1.27 13.08
CA ARG A 88 -2.27 -1.38 11.63
C ARG A 88 -2.64 -2.79 11.15
N PRO A 89 -1.91 -3.88 11.50
CA PRO A 89 -2.26 -5.21 11.06
C PRO A 89 -3.60 -5.69 11.60
N VAL A 90 -3.96 -5.33 12.84
CA VAL A 90 -5.30 -5.64 13.40
C VAL A 90 -6.38 -5.04 12.49
N TYR A 91 -6.27 -3.75 12.20
CA TYR A 91 -7.24 -3.03 11.36
C TYR A 91 -7.37 -3.67 9.97
N VAL A 92 -6.23 -3.88 9.29
CA VAL A 92 -6.21 -4.40 7.91
C VAL A 92 -6.75 -5.82 7.84
N LEU A 93 -6.31 -6.71 8.74
CA LEU A 93 -6.66 -8.12 8.70
C LEU A 93 -8.12 -8.35 9.13
N VAL A 94 -8.64 -7.59 10.10
CA VAL A 94 -10.06 -7.61 10.47
C VAL A 94 -10.92 -7.16 9.29
N LEU A 95 -10.58 -6.04 8.65
CA LEU A 95 -11.33 -5.58 7.48
C LEU A 95 -11.23 -6.55 6.31
N LEU A 96 -10.09 -7.21 6.12
CA LEU A 96 -9.93 -8.24 5.10
C LEU A 96 -10.86 -9.44 5.37
N LEU A 97 -10.93 -9.91 6.63
CA LEU A 97 -11.86 -10.97 7.02
C LEU A 97 -13.33 -10.57 6.82
N TYR A 98 -13.67 -9.31 7.14
CA TYR A 98 -14.99 -8.76 6.92
C TYR A 98 -15.35 -8.69 5.43
N ASN A 99 -14.44 -8.17 4.61
CA ASN A 99 -14.63 -7.98 3.18
C ASN A 99 -14.38 -9.24 2.33
N ARG A 100 -13.96 -10.37 2.91
CA ARG A 100 -13.54 -11.58 2.17
C ARG A 100 -14.52 -12.06 1.10
N ARG A 101 -15.83 -11.87 1.30
CA ARG A 101 -16.87 -12.22 0.31
C ARG A 101 -16.87 -11.30 -0.91
N LYS A 102 -16.53 -10.02 -0.74
CA LYS A 102 -16.44 -9.04 -1.83
C LYS A 102 -15.23 -9.30 -2.74
N PHE A 103 -14.22 -10.04 -2.27
CA PHE A 103 -13.03 -10.36 -3.05
C PHE A 103 -13.34 -11.16 -4.33
N GLU A 104 -14.44 -11.92 -4.33
CA GLU A 104 -14.90 -12.64 -5.52
C GLU A 104 -15.38 -11.69 -6.62
N LYS A 105 -16.03 -10.57 -6.27
CA LYS A 105 -16.44 -9.54 -7.22
C LYS A 105 -15.22 -8.89 -7.87
N LEU A 106 -14.24 -8.48 -7.06
CA LEU A 106 -12.95 -7.97 -7.54
C LEU A 106 -12.26 -8.96 -8.48
N THR A 107 -12.24 -10.24 -8.10
CA THR A 107 -11.63 -11.29 -8.93
C THR A 107 -12.37 -11.46 -10.26
N THR A 108 -13.68 -11.29 -10.26
CA THR A 108 -14.53 -11.38 -11.46
C THR A 108 -14.26 -10.19 -12.38
N ALA A 109 -14.27 -8.97 -11.88
CA ALA A 109 -13.94 -7.78 -12.65
C ALA A 109 -12.52 -7.85 -13.27
N ALA A 110 -11.53 -8.35 -12.51
CA ALA A 110 -10.19 -8.59 -13.03
C ALA A 110 -10.17 -9.65 -14.15
N ASN A 111 -10.99 -10.71 -14.02
CA ASN A 111 -11.10 -11.76 -15.04
C ASN A 111 -11.82 -11.27 -16.29
N ASP A 112 -12.73 -10.30 -16.18
CA ASP A 112 -13.46 -9.72 -17.32
C ASP A 112 -12.58 -8.72 -18.09
N PHE A 113 -11.75 -7.94 -17.37
CA PHE A 113 -10.79 -7.01 -17.98
C PHE A 113 -9.65 -7.73 -18.74
N THR A 114 -9.21 -8.90 -18.24
CA THR A 114 -8.09 -9.67 -18.82
C THR A 114 -8.28 -10.08 -20.29
N PRO A 115 -9.40 -10.72 -20.70
CA PRO A 115 -9.61 -11.13 -22.09
C PRO A 115 -9.73 -9.93 -23.02
N ASP A 116 -10.33 -8.84 -22.58
CA ASP A 116 -10.41 -7.59 -23.36
C ASP A 116 -9.00 -7.05 -23.65
N LEU A 117 -8.12 -7.07 -22.65
CA LEU A 117 -6.71 -6.70 -22.81
C LEU A 117 -5.94 -7.71 -23.70
N ALA A 118 -6.21 -9.00 -23.54
CA ALA A 118 -5.56 -10.05 -24.34
C ALA A 118 -5.92 -9.92 -25.82
N PHE A 119 -7.14 -9.48 -26.14
CA PHE A 119 -7.57 -9.23 -27.52
C PHE A 119 -6.80 -8.05 -28.13
N LEU A 120 -6.56 -6.96 -27.39
CA LEU A 120 -5.69 -5.86 -27.82
C LEU A 120 -4.27 -6.34 -28.13
N ALA A 121 -3.74 -7.28 -27.34
CA ALA A 121 -2.41 -7.83 -27.53
C ALA A 121 -2.33 -8.94 -28.61
N ALA A 122 -3.48 -9.43 -29.12
CA ALA A 122 -3.58 -10.58 -30.01
C ALA A 122 -3.02 -10.39 -31.44
N PRO A 123 -2.88 -9.19 -32.02
CA PRO A 123 -2.16 -9.03 -33.30
C PRO A 123 -0.70 -9.48 -33.21
N HIS A 124 -0.15 -9.63 -32.00
CA HIS A 124 1.24 -9.99 -31.74
C HIS A 124 1.38 -11.25 -30.85
N SER A 125 0.81 -12.38 -31.28
CA SER A 125 1.08 -13.76 -30.82
C SER A 125 0.72 -14.14 -29.37
N GLN A 126 0.30 -15.40 -29.18
CA GLN A 126 -0.01 -16.04 -27.88
C GLN A 126 1.13 -15.93 -26.84
N ALA A 127 2.37 -15.73 -27.30
CA ALA A 127 3.55 -15.47 -26.47
C ALA A 127 3.46 -14.17 -25.66
N SER A 128 2.68 -13.17 -26.10
CA SER A 128 2.49 -11.90 -25.40
C SER A 128 1.75 -12.09 -24.07
N SER A 129 0.69 -12.90 -24.04
CA SER A 129 -0.10 -13.20 -22.84
C SER A 129 0.72 -13.91 -21.76
N TRP A 130 1.62 -14.82 -22.16
CA TRP A 130 2.49 -15.56 -21.25
C TRP A 130 3.61 -14.69 -20.69
N LYS A 131 4.23 -13.85 -21.56
CA LYS A 131 5.21 -12.83 -21.13
C LYS A 131 4.58 -11.86 -20.13
N PHE A 132 3.35 -11.43 -20.38
CA PHE A 132 2.61 -10.55 -19.48
C PHE A 132 2.39 -11.20 -18.11
N ARG A 133 1.90 -12.45 -18.06
CA ARG A 133 1.72 -13.18 -16.80
C ARG A 133 3.02 -13.36 -16.04
N MET A 134 4.12 -13.70 -16.72
CA MET A 134 5.44 -13.84 -16.10
C MET A 134 5.95 -12.51 -15.53
N LYS A 135 5.73 -11.40 -16.23
CA LYS A 135 6.09 -10.04 -15.75
C LYS A 135 5.43 -9.73 -14.41
N PHE A 136 4.13 -9.96 -14.29
CA PHE A 136 3.40 -9.70 -13.03
C PHE A 136 3.77 -10.66 -11.92
N ARG A 137 4.04 -11.93 -12.23
CA ARG A 137 4.56 -12.88 -11.23
C ARG A 137 5.91 -12.43 -10.67
N THR A 138 6.80 -11.92 -11.51
CA THR A 138 8.10 -11.37 -11.07
C THR A 138 7.91 -10.11 -10.23
N LYS A 139 7.03 -9.18 -10.65
CA LYS A 139 6.68 -7.99 -9.87
C LYS A 139 6.08 -8.34 -8.51
N SER A 140 5.17 -9.32 -8.45
CA SER A 140 4.56 -9.81 -7.21
C SER A 140 5.59 -10.39 -6.25
N LYS A 141 6.54 -11.20 -6.74
CA LYS A 141 7.66 -11.70 -5.94
C LYS A 141 8.57 -10.59 -5.44
N LEU A 142 8.98 -9.68 -6.34
CA LEU A 142 9.84 -8.55 -5.98
C LEU A 142 9.18 -7.68 -4.92
N TRP A 143 7.88 -7.41 -5.06
CA TRP A 143 7.11 -6.65 -4.09
C TRP A 143 7.10 -7.31 -2.72
N PHE A 144 6.78 -8.61 -2.69
CA PHE A 144 6.74 -9.39 -1.45
C PHE A 144 8.11 -9.38 -0.76
N LEU A 145 9.18 -9.62 -1.52
CA LEU A 145 10.55 -9.63 -1.01
C LEU A 145 10.95 -8.25 -0.50
N LEU A 146 10.70 -7.19 -1.27
CA LEU A 146 11.10 -5.83 -0.91
C LEU A 146 10.36 -5.36 0.35
N SER A 147 9.03 -5.47 0.35
CA SER A 147 8.21 -5.06 1.50
C SER A 147 8.48 -5.89 2.75
N GLY A 148 8.61 -7.21 2.63
CA GLY A 148 8.96 -8.08 3.75
C GLY A 148 10.36 -7.81 4.29
N THR A 149 11.35 -7.63 3.41
CA THR A 149 12.73 -7.32 3.81
C THR A 149 12.83 -5.99 4.54
N LEU A 150 12.12 -4.95 4.09
CA LEU A 150 12.11 -3.65 4.79
C LEU A 150 11.58 -3.76 6.21
N VAL A 151 10.46 -4.48 6.42
CA VAL A 151 9.89 -4.70 7.76
C VAL A 151 10.82 -5.55 8.64
N LEU A 152 11.41 -6.62 8.08
CA LEU A 152 12.34 -7.48 8.80
C LEU A 152 13.63 -6.76 9.20
N LEU A 153 14.17 -5.92 8.32
CA LEU A 153 15.34 -5.09 8.62
C LEU A 153 15.03 -4.07 9.71
N TRP A 154 13.88 -3.39 9.63
CA TRP A 154 13.42 -2.47 10.67
C TRP A 154 13.33 -3.17 12.03
N TYR A 155 12.69 -4.33 12.08
CA TYR A 155 12.54 -5.07 13.33
C TYR A 155 13.87 -5.61 13.86
N SER A 156 14.74 -6.12 12.99
CA SER A 156 16.06 -6.59 13.40
C SER A 156 16.87 -5.45 14.02
N PHE A 157 16.75 -4.25 13.46
CA PHE A 157 17.42 -3.07 13.99
C PHE A 157 16.79 -2.60 15.31
N PHE A 158 15.46 -2.62 15.41
CA PHE A 158 14.73 -2.34 16.66
C PHE A 158 15.17 -3.26 17.80
N GLN A 159 15.27 -4.57 17.55
CA GLN A 159 15.75 -5.54 18.53
C GLN A 159 17.21 -5.30 18.91
N GLY A 160 18.06 -4.93 17.95
CA GLY A 160 19.44 -4.54 18.22
C GLY A 160 19.53 -3.36 19.18
N VAL A 161 18.77 -2.29 18.93
CA VAL A 161 18.73 -1.09 19.80
C VAL A 161 18.18 -1.43 21.19
N ASN A 162 17.10 -2.20 21.29
CA ASN A 162 16.55 -2.60 22.60
C ASN A 162 17.54 -3.47 23.38
N TYR A 163 18.27 -4.35 22.71
CA TYR A 163 19.29 -5.18 23.35
C TYR A 163 20.47 -4.34 23.87
N THR A 164 20.95 -3.34 23.11
CA THR A 164 22.03 -2.47 23.56
C THR A 164 21.60 -1.60 24.74
N TRP A 165 20.36 -1.08 24.72
CA TRP A 165 19.79 -0.33 25.84
C TRP A 165 19.69 -1.18 27.10
N TRP A 166 19.13 -2.39 26.97
CA TRP A 166 19.08 -3.34 28.09
C TRP A 166 20.47 -3.64 28.64
N LEU A 167 21.46 -3.88 27.78
CA LEU A 167 22.82 -4.21 28.19
C LEU A 167 23.46 -3.04 28.95
N GLN A 168 23.24 -1.80 28.50
CA GLN A 168 23.75 -0.60 29.17
C GLN A 168 23.13 -0.43 30.57
N GLU A 169 21.82 -0.63 30.69
CA GLU A 169 21.12 -0.53 31.98
C GLU A 169 21.55 -1.65 32.94
N TYR A 170 21.70 -2.87 32.43
CA TYR A 170 22.23 -4.01 33.20
C TYR A 170 23.66 -3.74 33.69
N LEU A 171 24.54 -3.20 32.85
CA LEU A 171 25.91 -2.87 33.23
C LEU A 171 25.97 -1.74 34.28
N LYS A 172 25.05 -0.77 34.22
CA LYS A 172 24.92 0.31 35.22
C LYS A 172 24.45 -0.22 36.58
N HIS A 173 23.61 -1.26 36.60
CA HIS A 173 23.03 -1.84 37.83
C HIS A 173 23.76 -3.09 38.36
N ARG A 174 24.95 -3.41 37.83
CA ARG A 174 25.76 -4.61 38.15
C ARG A 174 26.40 -4.58 39.55
N GLY A 175 25.65 -4.14 40.55
CA GLY A 175 26.07 -3.99 41.93
C GLY A 175 25.88 -5.22 42.81
N ASN A 176 24.96 -6.16 42.54
CA ASN A 176 24.83 -7.37 43.40
C ASN A 176 24.03 -8.57 42.87
N ASP A 177 23.18 -8.46 41.84
CA ASP A 177 22.33 -9.60 41.44
C ASP A 177 22.86 -10.32 40.20
N THR A 178 23.35 -11.55 40.40
CA THR A 178 23.89 -12.43 39.35
C THR A 178 22.84 -13.28 38.64
N ALA A 179 21.55 -13.11 38.96
CA ALA A 179 20.46 -13.96 38.46
C ALA A 179 19.71 -13.39 37.23
N ASP A 180 19.81 -12.10 36.95
CA ASP A 180 19.02 -11.44 35.90
C ASP A 180 19.69 -11.57 34.52
N THR A 181 19.57 -12.74 33.92
CA THR A 181 19.82 -12.89 32.48
C THR A 181 18.72 -12.17 31.69
N PHE A 182 19.05 -11.53 30.56
CA PHE A 182 18.07 -10.87 29.65
C PHE A 182 16.81 -11.72 29.40
N TRP A 183 17.01 -13.03 29.30
CA TRP A 183 15.97 -14.04 29.03
C TRP A 183 14.98 -14.26 30.17
N MET A 184 15.35 -13.87 31.40
CA MET A 184 14.56 -14.01 32.63
C MET A 184 13.92 -12.70 33.09
N ALA A 185 14.29 -11.54 32.51
CA ALA A 185 13.76 -10.24 32.91
C ALA A 185 12.27 -10.10 32.57
N ASN A 186 11.45 -9.66 33.54
CA ASN A 186 10.04 -9.40 33.32
C ASN A 186 9.81 -8.07 32.58
N GLN A 187 9.67 -8.15 31.26
CA GLN A 187 9.46 -6.98 30.39
C GLN A 187 8.12 -6.24 30.66
N LEU A 188 7.20 -6.85 31.42
CA LEU A 188 5.88 -6.31 31.69
C LEU A 188 5.75 -5.63 33.07
N GLU A 189 6.82 -5.54 33.87
CA GLU A 189 6.73 -4.97 35.21
C GLU A 189 6.15 -3.53 35.19
N PRO A 190 5.16 -3.19 36.03
CA PRO A 190 4.61 -3.95 37.17
C PRO A 190 3.36 -4.79 36.86
N LEU A 191 3.03 -5.04 35.60
CA LEU A 191 1.87 -5.86 35.27
C LEU A 191 2.07 -7.30 35.82
N PRO A 192 1.03 -7.90 36.42
CA PRO A 192 1.12 -9.18 37.11
C PRO A 192 1.52 -10.41 36.27
N PRO A 193 1.31 -10.52 34.94
CA PRO A 193 1.81 -11.67 34.19
C PRO A 193 3.31 -11.57 33.94
N PHE A 194 4.07 -12.54 34.45
CA PHE A 194 5.47 -12.73 34.13
C PHE A 194 5.61 -13.29 32.71
N LEU A 195 6.28 -12.55 31.81
CA LEU A 195 6.58 -13.03 30.46
C LEU A 195 8.11 -13.04 30.24
N PRO A 196 8.75 -14.22 30.18
CA PRO A 196 10.15 -14.35 29.80
C PRO A 196 10.46 -13.69 28.46
N ALA A 197 11.67 -13.14 28.28
CA ALA A 197 12.00 -12.40 27.05
C ALA A 197 11.92 -13.27 25.78
N TRP A 198 12.19 -14.58 25.85
CA TRP A 198 12.02 -15.46 24.68
C TRP A 198 10.55 -15.63 24.29
N GLN A 199 9.64 -15.67 25.27
CA GLN A 199 8.20 -15.71 24.99
C GLN A 199 7.76 -14.40 24.36
N ASN A 200 8.30 -13.28 24.83
CA ASN A 200 8.07 -11.97 24.21
C ASN A 200 8.55 -11.94 22.76
N ILE A 201 9.75 -12.46 22.48
CA ILE A 201 10.28 -12.52 21.11
C ILE A 201 9.38 -13.37 20.21
N ILE A 202 8.90 -14.53 20.67
CA ILE A 202 7.97 -15.36 19.90
C ILE A 202 6.65 -14.61 19.68
N LEU A 203 6.11 -13.99 20.72
CA LEU A 203 4.88 -13.22 20.66
C LEU A 203 5.02 -12.05 19.66
N CYS A 204 6.06 -11.23 19.77
CA CYS A 204 6.33 -10.14 18.83
C CYS A 204 6.52 -10.66 17.40
N CYS A 205 7.30 -11.73 17.20
CA CYS A 205 7.55 -12.29 15.86
C CYS A 205 6.26 -12.81 15.20
N VAL A 206 5.48 -13.60 15.92
CA VAL A 206 4.30 -14.30 15.37
C VAL A 206 3.07 -13.41 15.34
N CYS A 207 2.91 -12.53 16.34
CA CYS A 207 1.68 -11.76 16.56
C CYS A 207 1.81 -10.27 16.24
N SER A 208 3.02 -9.70 16.11
CA SER A 208 3.22 -8.30 15.67
C SER A 208 3.86 -8.23 14.27
N ILE A 209 5.09 -8.72 14.08
CA ILE A 209 5.83 -8.58 12.80
C ILE A 209 5.15 -9.32 11.67
N PHE A 210 4.85 -10.60 11.86
CA PHE A 210 4.27 -11.41 10.80
C PHE A 210 2.93 -10.84 10.32
N PRO A 211 2.02 -10.42 11.23
CA PRO A 211 0.80 -9.70 10.86
C PRO A 211 1.07 -8.37 10.18
N LEU A 212 2.09 -7.61 10.60
CA LEU A 212 2.50 -6.37 9.94
C LEU A 212 2.92 -6.64 8.48
N ILE A 213 3.73 -7.67 8.23
CA ILE A 213 4.12 -8.11 6.88
C ILE A 213 2.86 -8.49 6.08
N LEU A 214 1.94 -9.26 6.66
CA LEU A 214 0.69 -9.63 5.99
C LEU A 214 -0.14 -8.40 5.64
N SER A 215 -0.26 -7.44 6.55
CA SER A 215 -0.97 -6.17 6.33
C SER A 215 -0.39 -5.41 5.14
N GLN A 216 0.94 -5.37 5.01
CA GLN A 216 1.63 -4.77 3.88
C GLN A 216 1.40 -5.57 2.58
N GLN A 217 1.26 -6.91 2.66
CA GLN A 217 0.89 -7.72 1.48
C GLN A 217 -0.53 -7.45 1.00
N VAL A 218 -1.48 -7.11 1.90
CA VAL A 218 -2.84 -6.69 1.50
C VAL A 218 -2.78 -5.42 0.65
N ILE A 219 -2.00 -4.42 1.09
CA ILE A 219 -1.75 -3.20 0.30
C ILE A 219 -1.01 -3.54 -1.00
N GLY A 220 -0.09 -4.51 -0.98
CA GLY A 220 0.57 -5.01 -2.17
C GLY A 220 -0.39 -5.57 -3.22
N ILE A 221 -1.45 -6.28 -2.82
CA ILE A 221 -2.48 -6.74 -3.76
C ILE A 221 -3.14 -5.55 -4.45
N PHE A 222 -3.53 -4.52 -3.68
CA PHE A 222 -4.13 -3.32 -4.24
C PHE A 222 -3.21 -2.63 -5.25
N VAL A 223 -1.95 -2.37 -4.87
CA VAL A 223 -0.95 -1.71 -5.72
C VAL A 223 -0.66 -2.52 -6.99
N LEU A 224 -0.50 -3.84 -6.89
CA LEU A 224 -0.22 -4.69 -8.06
C LEU A 224 -1.40 -4.73 -9.04
N ASN A 225 -2.65 -4.69 -8.53
CA ASN A 225 -3.84 -4.60 -9.39
C ASN A 225 -3.98 -3.22 -10.04
N ALA A 226 -3.62 -2.14 -9.34
CA ALA A 226 -3.53 -0.80 -9.93
C ALA A 226 -2.45 -0.73 -11.03
N ASP A 227 -1.29 -1.35 -10.81
CA ASP A 227 -0.23 -1.45 -11.82
C ASP A 227 -0.69 -2.30 -13.04
N PHE A 228 -1.48 -3.35 -12.81
CA PHE A 228 -2.10 -4.13 -13.87
C PHE A 228 -3.07 -3.30 -14.72
N LEU A 229 -3.95 -2.53 -14.07
CA LEU A 229 -4.85 -1.59 -14.73
C LEU A 229 -4.08 -0.54 -15.55
N LYS A 230 -3.03 0.05 -14.96
CA LYS A 230 -2.14 1.02 -15.63
C LYS A 230 -1.56 0.46 -16.92
N GLU A 231 -0.99 -0.75 -16.88
CA GLU A 231 -0.36 -1.35 -18.05
C GLU A 231 -1.38 -1.61 -19.16
N GLY A 232 -2.61 -2.02 -18.81
CA GLY A 232 -3.68 -2.20 -19.79
C GLY A 232 -4.15 -0.90 -20.44
N LEU A 233 -4.29 0.17 -19.65
CA LEU A 233 -4.60 1.51 -20.17
C LEU A 233 -3.47 2.07 -21.04
N ARG A 234 -2.21 1.80 -20.69
CA ARG A 234 -1.05 2.20 -21.50
C ARG A 234 -1.02 1.47 -22.84
N ASP A 235 -1.34 0.17 -22.86
CA ASP A 235 -1.43 -0.60 -24.10
C ASP A 235 -2.58 -0.08 -25.00
N LEU A 236 -3.72 0.28 -24.42
CA LEU A 236 -4.80 0.97 -25.13
C LEU A 236 -4.35 2.32 -25.72
N ASN A 237 -3.68 3.15 -24.92
CA ASN A 237 -3.14 4.43 -25.37
C ASN A 237 -2.15 4.26 -26.53
N ARG A 238 -1.33 3.21 -26.50
CA ARG A 238 -0.41 2.87 -27.60
C ARG A 238 -1.19 2.50 -28.86
N ASP A 239 -2.17 1.61 -28.74
CA ASP A 239 -2.99 1.18 -29.89
C ASP A 239 -3.74 2.35 -30.55
N ILE A 240 -4.35 3.24 -29.75
CA ILE A 240 -5.00 4.45 -30.27
C ILE A 240 -3.98 5.34 -31.00
N ARG A 241 -2.77 5.49 -30.46
CA ARG A 241 -1.71 6.31 -31.09
C ARG A 241 -1.22 5.71 -32.40
N GLU A 242 -1.03 4.40 -32.45
CA GLU A 242 -0.69 3.69 -33.69
C GLU A 242 -1.80 3.88 -34.74
N GLN A 243 -3.08 3.85 -34.34
CA GLN A 243 -4.17 4.18 -35.24
C GLN A 243 -4.11 5.63 -35.73
N ILE A 244 -3.87 6.60 -34.83
CA ILE A 244 -3.70 8.02 -35.20
C ILE A 244 -2.61 8.16 -36.26
N GLU A 245 -1.45 7.54 -36.06
CA GLU A 245 -0.32 7.60 -37.01
C GLU A 245 -0.67 6.93 -38.35
N SER A 246 -1.44 5.84 -38.33
CA SER A 246 -1.89 5.13 -39.53
C SER A 246 -2.83 5.95 -40.42
N PHE A 247 -3.56 6.92 -39.87
CA PHE A 247 -4.30 7.93 -40.63
C PHE A 247 -3.31 8.97 -41.20
N GLY A 248 -2.49 8.56 -42.16
CA GLY A 248 -1.59 9.45 -42.90
C GLY A 248 -2.33 10.56 -43.66
N PRO A 249 -1.64 11.62 -44.12
CA PRO A 249 -2.26 12.78 -44.76
C PRO A 249 -2.88 12.54 -46.16
N ARG A 250 -2.76 11.35 -46.76
CA ARG A 250 -3.22 11.08 -48.14
C ARG A 250 -4.50 10.25 -48.17
N ARG A 251 -5.53 10.74 -48.88
CA ARG A 251 -6.86 10.14 -49.10
C ARG A 251 -6.85 9.12 -50.25
N ASP A 252 -6.46 7.87 -49.98
CA ASP A 252 -6.62 6.76 -50.95
C ASP A 252 -7.73 5.78 -50.53
N ALA A 253 -8.20 4.92 -51.45
CA ALA A 253 -9.22 3.88 -51.23
C ALA A 253 -8.93 2.92 -50.05
N VAL A 254 -7.69 2.94 -49.54
CA VAL A 254 -7.25 2.33 -48.28
C VAL A 254 -8.08 2.81 -47.07
N HIS A 255 -8.54 4.07 -47.07
CA HIS A 255 -9.31 4.67 -45.96
C HIS A 255 -10.65 4.00 -45.69
N LEU A 256 -11.33 3.46 -46.70
CA LEU A 256 -12.63 2.79 -46.50
C LEU A 256 -12.47 1.44 -45.78
N LYS A 257 -11.43 0.69 -46.13
CA LYS A 257 -11.08 -0.57 -45.44
C LYS A 257 -10.56 -0.28 -44.03
N GLN A 258 -9.84 0.82 -43.85
CA GLN A 258 -9.33 1.29 -42.57
C GLN A 258 -10.48 1.79 -41.66
N ALA A 259 -11.50 2.45 -42.21
CA ALA A 259 -12.69 2.89 -41.47
C ALA A 259 -13.55 1.71 -40.94
N LEU A 260 -13.69 0.63 -41.74
CA LEU A 260 -14.39 -0.59 -41.29
C LEU A 260 -13.62 -1.30 -40.18
N ASN A 261 -12.29 -1.33 -40.26
CA ASN A 261 -11.44 -1.88 -39.19
C ASN A 261 -11.50 -1.00 -37.92
N LEU A 262 -11.58 0.33 -38.10
CA LEU A 262 -11.67 1.28 -36.99
C LEU A 262 -12.99 1.14 -36.21
N GLU A 263 -14.11 0.81 -36.86
CA GLU A 263 -15.38 0.56 -36.14
C GLU A 263 -15.28 -0.64 -35.18
N SER A 264 -14.59 -1.72 -35.58
CA SER A 264 -14.30 -2.84 -34.66
C SER A 264 -13.37 -2.42 -33.52
N GLN A 265 -12.34 -1.62 -33.82
CA GLN A 265 -11.39 -1.15 -32.80
C GLN A 265 -12.07 -0.24 -31.78
N ILE A 266 -12.91 0.71 -32.20
CA ILE A 266 -13.65 1.59 -31.29
C ILE A 266 -14.56 0.80 -30.35
N ARG A 267 -15.25 -0.24 -30.86
CA ARG A 267 -16.07 -1.11 -30.01
C ARG A 267 -15.24 -1.82 -28.94
N LEU A 268 -14.05 -2.26 -29.33
CA LEU A 268 -13.13 -2.90 -28.40
C LEU A 268 -12.54 -1.90 -27.39
N TRP A 269 -12.15 -0.70 -27.81
CA TRP A 269 -11.68 0.36 -26.92
C TRP A 269 -12.76 0.75 -25.91
N THR A 270 -14.00 0.88 -26.38
CA THR A 270 -15.16 1.16 -25.52
C THR A 270 -15.32 0.08 -24.46
N ARG A 271 -15.32 -1.19 -24.87
CA ARG A 271 -15.41 -2.32 -23.95
C ARG A 271 -14.27 -2.35 -22.94
N LEU A 272 -13.03 -2.10 -23.38
CA LEU A 272 -11.87 -2.08 -22.49
C LEU A 272 -11.96 -0.94 -21.47
N VAL A 273 -12.36 0.25 -21.90
CA VAL A 273 -12.52 1.41 -21.02
C VAL A 273 -13.64 1.17 -20.01
N GLU A 274 -14.75 0.53 -20.42
CA GLU A 274 -15.82 0.14 -19.50
C GLU A 274 -15.35 -0.90 -18.48
N SER A 275 -14.65 -1.95 -18.92
CA SER A 275 -14.13 -2.99 -18.03
C SER A 275 -13.00 -2.47 -17.12
N SER A 276 -12.18 -1.53 -17.59
CA SER A 276 -11.15 -0.87 -16.78
C SER A 276 -11.76 -0.04 -15.65
N ARG A 277 -12.84 0.69 -15.93
CA ARG A 277 -13.59 1.46 -14.91
C ARG A 277 -14.30 0.57 -13.92
N ALA A 278 -14.99 -0.47 -14.39
CA ALA A 278 -15.64 -1.44 -13.51
C ALA A 278 -14.62 -2.08 -12.56
N PHE A 279 -13.46 -2.47 -13.08
CA PHE A 279 -12.37 -3.01 -12.27
C PHE A 279 -11.81 -2.00 -11.27
N CYS A 280 -11.61 -0.75 -11.67
CA CYS A 280 -11.19 0.33 -10.76
C CYS A 280 -12.21 0.58 -9.64
N SER A 281 -13.52 0.58 -9.97
CA SER A 281 -14.59 0.74 -9.00
C SER A 281 -14.56 -0.38 -7.95
N GLU A 282 -14.44 -1.64 -8.38
CA GLU A 282 -14.36 -2.78 -7.47
C GLU A 282 -13.08 -2.75 -6.61
N LEU A 283 -11.97 -2.22 -7.13
CA LEU A 283 -10.76 -1.98 -6.34
C LEU A 283 -11.01 -0.94 -5.25
N ASN A 284 -11.65 0.19 -5.58
CA ASN A 284 -11.99 1.22 -4.61
C ASN A 284 -13.01 0.73 -3.57
N ASP A 285 -14.02 -0.04 -3.97
CA ASP A 285 -15.04 -0.57 -3.07
C ASP A 285 -14.46 -1.61 -2.10
N PHE A 286 -13.48 -2.40 -2.54
CA PHE A 286 -12.84 -3.41 -1.70
C PHE A 286 -11.76 -2.82 -0.78
N PHE A 287 -10.86 -2.02 -1.34
CA PHE A 287 -9.68 -1.51 -0.64
C PHE A 287 -9.85 -0.11 -0.06
N GLY A 288 -10.85 0.68 -0.47
CA GLY A 288 -10.98 2.09 -0.11
C GLY A 288 -10.92 2.32 1.41
N THR A 289 -11.73 1.62 2.20
CA THR A 289 -11.68 1.72 3.66
C THR A 289 -10.36 1.23 4.24
N ILE A 290 -9.81 0.11 3.72
CA ILE A 290 -8.54 -0.46 4.21
C ILE A 290 -7.41 0.57 4.02
N VAL A 291 -7.32 1.14 2.82
CA VAL A 291 -6.30 2.10 2.46
C VAL A 291 -6.48 3.40 3.24
N PHE A 292 -7.71 3.87 3.49
CA PHE A 292 -7.98 5.02 4.34
C PHE A 292 -7.35 4.87 5.73
N GLY A 293 -7.67 3.77 6.42
CA GLY A 293 -7.17 3.56 7.77
C GLY A 293 -5.68 3.30 7.80
N VAL A 294 -5.13 2.53 6.85
CA VAL A 294 -3.67 2.33 6.77
C VAL A 294 -2.95 3.65 6.54
N TYR A 295 -3.43 4.49 5.62
CA TYR A 295 -2.83 5.78 5.34
C TYR A 295 -2.84 6.69 6.58
N GLY A 296 -3.98 6.77 7.28
CA GLY A 296 -4.09 7.55 8.50
C GLY A 296 -3.16 7.05 9.61
N VAL A 297 -3.12 5.73 9.83
CA VAL A 297 -2.25 5.12 10.85
C VAL A 297 -0.77 5.33 10.51
N ASP A 298 -0.35 5.05 9.28
CA ASP A 298 1.03 5.23 8.83
C ASP A 298 1.47 6.71 8.88
N PHE A 299 0.58 7.65 8.57
CA PHE A 299 0.87 9.07 8.71
C PHE A 299 1.14 9.45 10.18
N LEU A 300 0.33 8.96 11.11
CA LEU A 300 0.55 9.20 12.54
C LEU A 300 1.84 8.53 13.05
N VAL A 301 2.15 7.31 12.59
CA VAL A 301 3.44 6.64 12.86
C VAL A 301 4.61 7.49 12.37
N LEU A 302 4.52 8.05 11.16
CA LEU A 302 5.56 8.91 10.60
C LEU A 302 5.78 10.17 11.46
N VAL A 303 4.70 10.84 11.86
CA VAL A 303 4.77 12.00 12.76
C VAL A 303 5.38 11.60 14.10
N GLY A 304 5.02 10.45 14.66
CA GLY A 304 5.58 9.95 15.90
C GLY A 304 7.06 9.63 15.83
N PHE A 305 7.53 8.97 14.77
CA PHE A 305 8.96 8.74 14.56
C PHE A 305 9.73 10.04 14.33
N GLY A 306 9.18 10.98 13.58
CA GLY A 306 9.82 12.29 13.43
C GLY A 306 9.84 13.10 14.73
N THR A 307 8.83 12.95 15.59
CA THR A 307 8.85 13.53 16.95
C THR A 307 9.96 12.91 17.80
N ASN A 308 10.15 11.58 17.73
CA ASN A 308 11.28 10.92 18.38
C ASN A 308 12.62 11.48 17.88
N LEU A 309 12.79 11.69 16.56
CA LEU A 309 13.98 12.32 15.96
C LEU A 309 14.31 13.71 16.51
N ILE A 310 13.30 14.45 16.97
CA ILE A 310 13.48 15.81 17.46
C ILE A 310 13.72 15.84 18.97
N TYR A 311 13.00 15.00 19.74
CA TYR A 311 12.88 15.16 21.20
C TYR A 311 13.65 14.14 22.04
N MET A 312 13.97 12.97 21.50
CA MET A 312 14.71 11.96 22.26
C MET A 312 16.20 12.31 22.24
N PRO A 313 16.84 12.53 23.40
CA PRO A 313 18.29 12.62 23.47
C PRO A 313 18.87 11.25 23.06
N PHE A 314 19.50 11.18 21.90
CA PHE A 314 20.06 9.94 21.40
C PHE A 314 21.36 9.61 22.16
N GLU A 315 21.35 8.53 22.95
CA GLU A 315 22.56 8.02 23.61
C GLU A 315 23.58 7.40 22.62
N GLY A 316 23.31 7.44 21.31
CA GLY A 316 24.23 6.98 20.27
C GLY A 316 23.69 7.13 18.85
N LEU A 317 24.61 7.08 17.87
CA LEU A 317 24.28 7.17 16.43
C LEU A 317 23.34 6.04 15.97
N GLU A 318 23.44 4.86 16.57
CA GLU A 318 22.61 3.69 16.22
C GLU A 318 21.13 3.96 16.42
N THR A 319 20.76 4.55 17.56
CA THR A 319 19.37 4.90 17.89
C THR A 319 18.83 5.94 16.90
N SER A 320 19.63 6.95 16.55
CA SER A 320 19.25 7.97 15.57
C SER A 320 19.02 7.35 14.18
N LEU A 321 19.95 6.50 13.73
CA LEU A 321 19.83 5.76 12.47
C LEU A 321 18.58 4.88 12.45
N PHE A 322 18.20 4.28 13.58
CA PHE A 322 16.99 3.47 13.69
C PHE A 322 15.73 4.29 13.38
N TYR A 323 15.56 5.44 14.02
CA TYR A 323 14.39 6.29 13.79
C TYR A 323 14.38 6.90 12.38
N VAL A 324 15.54 7.27 11.83
CA VAL A 324 15.65 7.72 10.44
C VAL A 324 15.23 6.61 9.49
N TYR A 325 15.71 5.39 9.69
CA TYR A 325 15.34 4.24 8.87
C TYR A 325 13.83 3.95 8.97
N ALA A 326 13.27 3.96 10.18
CA ALA A 326 11.84 3.75 10.41
C ALA A 326 10.99 4.81 9.70
N ALA A 327 11.34 6.09 9.81
CA ALA A 327 10.66 7.17 9.11
C ALA A 327 10.74 7.01 7.58
N LEU A 328 11.92 6.69 7.03
CA LEU A 328 12.11 6.45 5.60
C LEU A 328 11.30 5.26 5.09
N MET A 329 11.23 4.17 5.87
CA MET A 329 10.40 3.01 5.53
C MET A 329 8.92 3.40 5.42
N ILE A 330 8.40 4.15 6.40
CA ILE A 330 6.99 4.58 6.39
C ILE A 330 6.72 5.56 5.23
N VAL A 331 7.64 6.51 4.97
CA VAL A 331 7.55 7.39 3.79
C VAL A 331 7.51 6.57 2.50
N ALA A 332 8.34 5.55 2.37
CA ALA A 332 8.36 4.68 1.20
C ALA A 332 7.02 3.93 1.01
N PHE A 333 6.43 3.42 2.09
CA PHE A 333 5.11 2.76 2.06
C PHE A 333 3.98 3.73 1.69
N MET A 334 4.04 4.96 2.18
CA MET A 334 3.03 5.99 1.96
C MET A 334 3.12 6.68 0.60
N THR A 335 4.27 6.60 -0.07
CA THR A 335 4.51 7.31 -1.33
C THR A 335 5.00 6.41 -2.44
N LEU A 336 6.26 5.97 -2.39
CA LEU A 336 6.92 5.20 -3.46
C LEU A 336 6.12 3.97 -3.85
N PHE A 337 5.58 3.28 -2.86
CA PHE A 337 4.81 2.07 -3.06
C PHE A 337 3.42 2.33 -3.63
N LEU A 338 2.86 3.53 -3.44
CA LEU A 338 1.56 3.90 -3.98
C LEU A 338 1.64 4.54 -5.37
N ILE A 339 2.83 4.76 -5.94
CA ILE A 339 3.05 5.36 -7.27
C ILE A 339 2.20 4.73 -8.40
N PRO A 340 1.95 3.41 -8.45
CA PRO A 340 1.14 2.85 -9.53
C PRO A 340 -0.30 3.39 -9.61
N LEU A 341 -0.86 3.87 -8.49
CA LEU A 341 -2.22 4.43 -8.44
C LEU A 341 -2.36 5.73 -9.24
N PRO A 342 -1.58 6.80 -8.97
CA PRO A 342 -1.65 8.03 -9.76
C PRO A 342 -1.26 7.81 -11.21
N LEU A 343 -0.32 6.88 -11.51
CA LEU A 343 0.02 6.57 -12.89
C LEU A 343 -1.13 5.90 -13.65
N ALA A 344 -1.88 5.00 -13.01
CA ALA A 344 -3.07 4.40 -13.61
C ALA A 344 -4.15 5.46 -13.91
N TYR A 345 -4.35 6.40 -12.99
CA TYR A 345 -5.23 7.55 -13.21
C TYR A 345 -4.78 8.40 -14.41
N GLU A 346 -3.50 8.75 -14.50
CA GLU A 346 -2.93 9.52 -15.61
C GLU A 346 -3.10 8.80 -16.95
N GLU A 347 -2.76 7.51 -17.03
CA GLU A 347 -2.98 6.71 -18.23
C GLU A 347 -4.46 6.69 -18.64
N SER A 348 -5.39 6.62 -17.68
CA SER A 348 -6.82 6.73 -17.96
C SER A 348 -7.20 8.08 -18.56
N THR A 349 -6.62 9.18 -18.08
CA THR A 349 -6.89 10.53 -18.62
C THR A 349 -6.28 10.72 -20.02
N TYR A 350 -5.13 10.10 -20.30
CA TYR A 350 -4.52 10.14 -21.62
C TYR A 350 -5.36 9.45 -22.71
N VAL A 351 -6.21 8.50 -22.35
CA VAL A 351 -7.13 7.85 -23.29
C VAL A 351 -8.06 8.88 -23.94
N SER A 352 -8.72 9.75 -23.16
CA SER A 352 -9.57 10.83 -23.70
C SER A 352 -8.76 11.78 -24.59
N SER A 353 -7.56 12.19 -24.16
CA SER A 353 -6.70 13.08 -24.95
C SER A 353 -6.28 12.47 -26.30
N ASN A 354 -5.96 11.17 -26.32
CA ASN A 354 -5.59 10.47 -27.57
C ASN A 354 -6.81 10.29 -28.47
N ILE A 355 -7.99 9.97 -27.91
CA ILE A 355 -9.23 9.87 -28.69
C ILE A 355 -9.58 11.22 -29.31
N GLN A 356 -9.44 12.33 -28.58
CA GLN A 356 -9.69 13.67 -29.13
C GLN A 356 -8.79 13.95 -30.34
N LYS A 357 -7.49 13.64 -30.25
CA LYS A 357 -6.56 13.79 -31.39
C LYS A 357 -6.97 12.92 -32.59
N LEU A 358 -7.52 11.73 -32.34
CA LEU A 358 -8.04 10.86 -33.39
C LEU A 358 -9.30 11.45 -34.04
N ILE A 359 -10.23 11.99 -33.23
CA ILE A 359 -11.42 12.71 -33.69
C ILE A 359 -11.01 13.85 -34.61
N ASP A 360 -10.10 14.72 -34.17
CA ASP A 360 -9.63 15.87 -34.96
C ASP A 360 -9.06 15.43 -36.31
N ARG A 361 -8.26 14.35 -36.31
CA ARG A 361 -7.63 13.81 -37.53
C ARG A 361 -8.64 13.19 -38.51
N ILE A 362 -9.67 12.52 -38.00
CA ILE A 362 -10.77 11.97 -38.80
C ILE A 362 -11.66 13.09 -39.36
N CYS A 363 -11.98 14.11 -38.55
CA CYS A 363 -12.72 15.29 -38.99
C CYS A 363 -12.09 15.97 -40.21
N HIS A 364 -10.77 16.16 -40.22
CA HIS A 364 -10.05 16.73 -41.38
C HIS A 364 -10.08 15.81 -42.61
N SER A 365 -10.25 14.50 -42.42
CA SER A 365 -10.21 13.51 -43.48
C SER A 365 -11.57 13.28 -44.14
N LEU A 366 -12.67 13.58 -43.45
CA LEU A 366 -14.05 13.38 -43.93
C LEU A 366 -14.48 14.40 -44.98
N THR A 367 -15.24 13.96 -45.98
CA THR A 367 -15.92 14.82 -46.96
C THR A 367 -17.40 15.00 -46.60
N ASP A 368 -17.97 16.14 -46.98
CA ASP A 368 -19.41 16.41 -46.83
C ASP A 368 -20.24 15.38 -47.60
N GLY A 369 -20.82 14.42 -46.86
CA GLY A 369 -21.66 13.35 -47.40
C GLY A 369 -21.40 11.95 -46.84
N ASP A 370 -20.29 11.72 -46.12
CA ASP A 370 -19.99 10.39 -45.57
C ASP A 370 -20.76 10.11 -44.27
N GLN A 371 -21.95 9.50 -44.42
CA GLN A 371 -22.81 9.12 -43.31
C GLN A 371 -22.18 8.06 -42.38
N LYS A 372 -21.31 7.19 -42.92
CA LYS A 372 -20.61 6.17 -42.10
C LYS A 372 -19.53 6.84 -41.25
N GLY A 373 -18.79 7.76 -41.85
CA GLY A 373 -17.82 8.61 -41.15
C GLY A 373 -18.44 9.44 -40.03
N LYS A 374 -19.62 10.03 -40.24
CA LYS A 374 -20.36 10.74 -39.19
C LYS A 374 -20.75 9.83 -38.02
N LYS A 375 -21.24 8.61 -38.29
CA LYS A 375 -21.58 7.63 -37.26
C LYS A 375 -20.36 7.17 -36.46
N LEU A 376 -19.21 7.02 -37.12
CA LEU A 376 -17.94 6.69 -36.49
C LEU A 376 -17.47 7.81 -35.56
N LEU A 377 -17.56 9.05 -36.01
CA LEU A 377 -17.21 10.23 -35.24
C LEU A 377 -18.08 10.36 -33.99
N ASP A 378 -19.39 10.17 -34.12
CA ASP A 378 -20.33 10.20 -32.99
C ASP A 378 -19.96 9.17 -31.91
N ARG A 379 -19.59 7.94 -32.30
CA ARG A 379 -19.12 6.92 -31.36
C ARG A 379 -17.80 7.29 -30.67
N LEU A 380 -16.87 7.89 -31.40
CA LEU A 380 -15.61 8.38 -30.82
C LEU A 380 -15.86 9.53 -29.85
N THR A 381 -16.76 10.46 -30.18
CA THR A 381 -17.14 11.56 -29.29
C THR A 381 -17.81 11.05 -28.02
N ILE A 382 -18.69 10.05 -28.12
CA ILE A 382 -19.28 9.39 -26.94
C ILE A 382 -18.18 8.73 -26.08
N LEU A 383 -17.23 8.02 -26.71
CA LEU A 383 -16.13 7.37 -26.00
C LEU A 383 -15.18 8.38 -25.33
N GLU A 384 -14.84 9.48 -26.02
CA GLU A 384 -14.04 10.59 -25.50
C GLU A 384 -14.72 11.19 -24.27
N HIS A 385 -15.99 11.58 -24.41
CA HIS A 385 -16.75 12.22 -23.36
C HIS A 385 -16.89 11.31 -22.14
N SER A 386 -17.16 10.02 -22.38
CA SER A 386 -17.21 9.00 -21.35
C SER A 386 -15.87 8.88 -20.62
N SER A 387 -14.75 8.84 -21.37
CA SER A 387 -13.38 8.69 -20.83
C SER A 387 -12.92 9.90 -20.05
N ARG A 388 -13.36 11.09 -20.45
CA ARG A 388 -13.08 12.34 -19.76
C ARG A 388 -13.89 12.47 -18.47
N THR A 389 -15.15 12.06 -18.49
CA THR A 389 -16.06 12.21 -17.35
C THR A 389 -15.76 11.19 -16.24
N TYR A 390 -15.36 9.97 -16.62
CA TYR A 390 -15.16 8.86 -15.68
C TYR A 390 -13.74 8.28 -15.80
N PRO A 391 -12.69 9.02 -15.38
CA PRO A 391 -11.34 8.47 -15.31
C PRO A 391 -11.24 7.40 -14.22
N CYS A 392 -10.30 6.46 -14.37
CA CYS A 392 -9.98 5.46 -13.35
C CYS A 392 -9.25 6.12 -12.17
N LEU A 393 -10.00 6.81 -11.31
CA LEU A 393 -9.49 7.48 -10.12
C LEU A 393 -9.54 6.55 -8.92
N PHE A 394 -8.39 6.35 -8.27
CA PHE A 394 -8.32 5.62 -7.01
C PHE A 394 -8.76 6.51 -5.86
N GLN A 395 -9.85 6.11 -5.21
CA GLN A 395 -10.46 6.86 -4.12
C GLN A 395 -10.56 6.00 -2.87
N SER A 396 -10.40 6.65 -1.73
CA SER A 396 -10.50 6.04 -0.42
C SER A 396 -11.55 6.81 0.40
N VAL A 397 -12.70 6.15 0.62
CA VAL A 397 -13.88 6.66 1.35
C VAL A 397 -14.42 7.99 0.79
N GLY A 398 -14.08 8.34 -0.47
CA GLY A 398 -14.42 9.63 -1.08
C GLY A 398 -13.67 10.84 -0.51
N LEU A 399 -12.79 10.64 0.49
CA LEU A 399 -12.03 11.70 1.16
C LEU A 399 -10.62 11.86 0.58
N MET A 400 -10.01 10.76 0.16
CA MET A 400 -8.65 10.74 -0.38
C MET A 400 -8.67 10.29 -1.83
N SER A 401 -8.00 11.07 -2.70
CA SER A 401 -7.81 10.75 -4.11
C SER A 401 -6.33 10.60 -4.41
N PHE A 402 -5.91 9.41 -4.85
CA PHE A 402 -4.49 9.10 -5.07
C PHE A 402 -3.99 9.71 -6.38
N THR A 403 -3.53 10.95 -6.30
CA THR A 403 -2.88 11.70 -7.39
C THR A 403 -1.40 11.97 -7.04
N ARG A 404 -0.58 12.39 -8.01
CA ARG A 404 0.79 12.84 -7.72
C ARG A 404 0.80 13.95 -6.67
N ALA A 405 -0.11 14.91 -6.81
CA ALA A 405 -0.27 16.02 -5.88
C ALA A 405 -0.55 15.55 -4.45
N PHE A 406 -1.35 14.48 -4.28
CA PHE A 406 -1.63 13.90 -2.98
C PHE A 406 -0.38 13.25 -2.35
N LEU A 407 0.39 12.48 -3.14
CA LEU A 407 1.63 11.85 -2.65
C LEU A 407 2.69 12.90 -2.28
N THR A 408 2.91 13.90 -3.15
CA THR A 408 3.85 15.00 -2.86
C THR A 408 3.37 15.83 -1.68
N GLY A 409 2.07 16.12 -1.63
CA GLY A 409 1.42 16.86 -0.55
C GLY A 409 1.62 16.22 0.81
N THR A 410 1.63 14.89 0.86
CA THR A 410 1.84 14.15 2.11
C THR A 410 3.28 14.23 2.60
N CYS A 411 4.28 14.09 1.71
CA CYS A 411 5.67 14.33 2.08
C CYS A 411 5.88 15.76 2.58
N THR A 412 5.34 16.75 1.88
CA THR A 412 5.46 18.15 2.30
C THR A 412 4.75 18.40 3.61
N LEU A 413 3.55 17.86 3.82
CA LEU A 413 2.80 18.02 5.06
C LEU A 413 3.54 17.38 6.25
N ALA A 414 4.06 16.16 6.07
CA ALA A 414 4.83 15.49 7.11
C ALA A 414 6.09 16.31 7.47
N LEU A 415 6.86 16.76 6.48
CA LEU A 415 8.03 17.62 6.72
C LEU A 415 7.65 18.94 7.40
N SER A 416 6.60 19.61 6.94
CA SER A 416 6.12 20.86 7.54
C SER A 416 5.69 20.64 9.00
N LEU A 417 4.95 19.56 9.31
CA LEU A 417 4.57 19.24 10.67
C LEU A 417 5.78 18.96 11.56
N LEU A 418 6.80 18.27 11.05
CA LEU A 418 8.02 17.99 11.80
C LEU A 418 8.85 19.27 12.05
N ILE A 419 8.95 20.16 11.06
CA ILE A 419 9.63 21.45 11.22
C ILE A 419 8.87 22.33 12.24
N LEU A 420 7.55 22.45 12.10
CA LEU A 420 6.72 23.20 13.04
C LEU A 420 6.80 22.60 14.45
N ALA A 421 6.76 21.27 14.57
CA ALA A 421 6.92 20.58 15.85
C ALA A 421 8.31 20.77 16.44
N LYS A 422 9.35 20.99 15.63
CA LYS A 422 10.66 21.40 16.14
C LYS A 422 10.62 22.84 16.66
N GLU A 423 10.12 23.78 15.87
CA GLU A 423 10.13 25.22 16.22
C GLU A 423 9.25 25.53 17.44
N PHE A 424 7.97 25.17 17.41
CA PHE A 424 7.00 25.54 18.46
C PHE A 424 7.28 24.96 19.85
N LEU A 425 8.00 23.86 19.88
CA LEU A 425 8.23 23.08 21.08
C LEU A 425 9.71 23.17 21.53
N SER A 426 10.65 23.51 20.64
CA SER A 426 12.03 23.89 21.02
C SER A 426 12.09 25.23 21.73
N ASP A 427 11.22 26.20 21.39
CA ASP A 427 11.14 27.50 22.08
C ASP A 427 10.67 27.39 23.55
N LYS A 428 10.17 26.21 23.96
CA LYS A 428 9.78 25.92 25.35
C LYS A 428 10.84 25.14 26.14
N LEU A 429 11.94 24.71 25.51
CA LEU A 429 13.11 24.26 26.26
C LEU A 429 13.84 25.50 26.76
N THR A 430 13.80 25.72 28.08
CA THR A 430 14.52 26.81 28.75
C THR A 430 16.01 26.81 28.37
N PRO A 431 16.67 27.98 28.23
CA PRO A 431 18.08 28.09 27.86
C PRO A 431 19.04 27.34 28.79
N GLU A 432 18.61 26.97 30.00
CA GLU A 432 19.35 26.13 30.94
C GLU A 432 19.57 24.68 30.43
N ALA A 433 18.63 24.13 29.64
CA ALA A 433 18.75 22.78 29.08
C ALA A 433 19.82 22.70 27.97
N LEU A 434 19.99 23.77 27.21
CA LEU A 434 21.02 23.92 26.17
C LEU A 434 22.43 24.05 26.78
N LEU A 435 22.55 24.71 27.94
CA LEU A 435 23.81 24.79 28.69
C LEU A 435 24.23 23.43 29.25
N THR A 436 23.31 22.59 29.73
CA THR A 436 23.65 21.22 30.17
C THR A 436 24.07 20.30 29.02
N LEU A 437 23.51 20.49 27.82
CA LEU A 437 23.91 19.73 26.63
C LEU A 437 25.30 20.14 26.09
N SER A 438 25.67 21.43 26.17
CA SER A 438 27.00 21.87 25.72
C SER A 438 28.13 21.51 26.70
N ILE A 439 27.82 21.41 28.00
CA ILE A 439 28.81 21.02 29.02
C ILE A 439 29.11 19.51 28.96
N ASN A 440 28.10 18.67 28.68
CA ASN A 440 28.32 17.23 28.50
C ASN A 440 29.02 16.86 27.18
N ALA A 441 28.94 17.70 26.15
CA ALA A 441 29.66 17.49 24.89
C ALA A 441 31.13 17.91 24.92
N THR A 442 31.55 18.68 25.94
CA THR A 442 32.94 19.14 26.11
C THR A 442 33.68 18.49 27.28
N GLY A 443 33.01 17.57 27.99
CA GLY A 443 33.54 16.84 29.15
C GLY A 443 33.75 15.34 28.95
N ALA A 444 33.81 14.84 27.71
CA ALA A 444 34.14 13.44 27.38
C ALA A 444 35.39 13.36 26.50
#